data_AF-X0V8U7-F1
#
_entry.id   AF-X0V8U7-F1
#
_cell.length_a   1.000
_cell.length_b   1.000
_cell.length_c   1.000
_cell.angle_alpha   90.00
_cell.angle_beta   90.00
_cell.angle_gamma   90.00
#
_symmetry.space_group_name_H-M   'P 1'
#
loop_
_entity.id
_entity.type
_entity.pdbx_description
1 polymer ?
#
loop_
_entity_poly.entity_id
_entity_poly.type
_entity_poly.pdbx_seq_one_letter_code
_entity_poly.pdbx_strand_id
1 'polypeptide(L)'
;DDIEADWLDPANGEGYFMEVAGDPPVRVALHGVHPDGSATLEEVRKRNPGMVATAIHCVSAIPYVCAAEPGIRTYLDLPLVAGRAAPQLGRGR
;
A
#
# COMPACT_ATOMS: atom_id res chain seq x y z
N ASP A 1 11.81 -4.23 26.85
CA ASP A 1 12.20 -3.06 26.04
C ASP A 1 11.17 -2.91 24.94
N ASP A 2 10.46 -1.78 24.95
CA ASP A 2 9.37 -1.48 24.01
C ASP A 2 9.97 -0.78 22.79
N ILE A 3 10.30 -1.58 21.78
CA ILE A 3 11.06 -1.14 20.60
C ILE A 3 10.32 -0.12 19.72
N GLU A 4 9.00 0.08 19.95
CA GLU A 4 8.12 0.88 19.09
C GLU A 4 7.54 2.13 19.78
N ALA A 5 8.03 2.49 20.98
CA ALA A 5 7.42 3.54 21.80
C ALA A 5 7.40 4.93 21.11
N ASP A 6 8.31 5.17 20.16
CA ASP A 6 8.41 6.41 19.37
C ASP A 6 7.88 6.28 17.94
N TRP A 7 7.49 5.08 17.49
CA TRP A 7 6.97 4.84 16.14
C TRP A 7 5.53 5.33 15.98
N LEU A 8 4.79 5.34 17.09
CA LEU A 8 3.40 5.79 17.13
C LEU A 8 3.35 7.24 17.59
N ASP A 9 3.11 8.17 16.65
CA ASP A 9 2.65 9.51 17.00
C ASP A 9 1.18 9.42 17.44
N PRO A 10 0.85 9.74 18.71
CA PRO A 10 -0.54 9.69 19.18
C PRO A 10 -1.48 10.59 18.38
N ALA A 11 -0.97 11.64 17.74
CA ALA A 11 -1.76 12.51 16.88
C ALA A 11 -2.16 11.84 15.55
N ASN A 12 -1.38 10.87 15.07
CA ASN A 12 -1.66 10.16 13.83
C ASN A 12 -2.41 8.85 14.05
N GLY A 13 -2.28 8.22 15.23
CA GLY A 13 -2.90 6.92 15.50
C GLY A 13 -2.30 5.79 14.63
N GLU A 14 -3.07 4.74 14.39
CA GLU A 14 -2.63 3.63 13.53
C GLU A 14 -2.51 4.07 12.06
N GLY A 15 -1.46 3.63 11.37
CA GLY A 15 -1.17 4.09 10.01
C GLY A 15 0.16 3.60 9.44
N TYR A 16 0.44 4.05 8.21
CA TYR A 16 1.75 3.91 7.60
C TYR A 16 2.36 5.30 7.40
N PHE A 17 3.51 5.53 8.01
CA PHE A 17 4.17 6.83 8.04
C PHE A 17 5.56 6.72 7.40
N MET A 18 5.90 7.69 6.55
CA MET A 18 7.18 7.76 5.88
C MET A 18 7.72 9.18 5.96
N GLU A 19 8.99 9.30 6.36
CA GLU A 19 9.74 10.54 6.32
C GLU A 19 10.97 10.39 5.42
N VAL A 20 11.17 11.36 4.54
CA VAL A 20 12.38 11.51 3.75
C VAL A 20 13.06 12.79 4.20
N ALA A 21 14.14 12.64 4.98
CA ALA A 21 15.03 13.72 5.40
C ALA A 21 15.92 14.14 4.21
N GLY A 22 15.33 14.89 3.28
CA GLY A 22 16.00 15.44 2.10
C GLY A 22 15.81 16.96 1.97
N ASP A 23 16.12 17.49 0.79
CA ASP A 23 15.86 18.88 0.42
C ASP A 23 15.06 18.94 -0.90
N PRO A 24 13.74 19.26 -0.86
CA PRO A 24 12.96 19.55 0.34
C PRO A 24 12.65 18.29 1.16
N PRO A 25 12.42 18.41 2.48
CA PRO A 25 11.96 17.30 3.29
C PRO A 25 10.53 16.91 2.91
N VAL A 26 10.24 15.60 2.92
CA VAL A 26 8.91 15.06 2.56
C VAL A 26 8.39 14.15 3.67
N ARG A 27 7.11 14.29 4.00
CA ARG A 27 6.39 13.44 4.95
C ARG A 27 5.11 12.91 4.33
N VAL A 28 4.81 11.64 4.53
CA VAL A 28 3.60 10.99 4.02
C VAL A 28 2.96 10.17 5.14
N ALA A 29 1.65 10.38 5.34
CA ALA A 29 0.81 9.59 6.24
C ALA A 29 -0.31 8.93 5.43
N LEU A 30 -0.42 7.59 5.53
CA LEU A 30 -1.46 6.82 4.83
C LEU A 30 -2.38 6.11 5.83
N HIS A 31 -3.68 6.38 5.68
CA HIS A 31 -4.75 5.74 6.43
C HIS A 31 -5.77 5.02 5.53
N GLY A 32 -6.58 4.13 6.11
CA GLY A 32 -7.61 3.38 5.40
C GLY A 32 -7.12 2.12 4.65
N VAL A 33 -5.82 1.85 4.69
CA VAL A 33 -5.18 0.63 4.18
C VAL A 33 -4.75 -0.33 5.31
N HIS A 34 -5.06 0.02 6.56
CA HIS A 34 -4.98 -0.84 7.74
C HIS A 34 -6.41 -1.07 8.28
N PRO A 35 -6.65 -2.12 9.09
CA PRO A 35 -7.91 -2.26 9.82
C PRO A 35 -8.21 -1.00 10.64
N ASP A 36 -9.46 -0.57 10.69
CA ASP A 36 -9.86 0.49 11.62
C ASP A 36 -9.65 0.00 13.07
N GLY A 37 -9.13 0.86 13.96
CA GLY A 37 -8.88 0.50 15.36
C GLY A 37 -10.14 0.11 16.15
N SER A 38 -11.32 0.45 15.64
CA SER A 38 -12.62 0.02 16.17
C SER A 38 -13.17 -1.26 15.56
N ALA A 39 -12.51 -1.81 14.53
CA ALA A 39 -12.97 -3.02 13.85
C ALA A 39 -12.82 -4.26 14.73
N THR A 40 -13.85 -5.10 14.75
CA THR A 40 -13.82 -6.38 15.45
C THR A 40 -12.95 -7.40 14.69
N LEU A 41 -12.44 -8.40 15.42
CA LEU A 41 -11.66 -9.48 14.81
C LEU A 41 -12.47 -10.26 13.76
N GLU A 42 -13.78 -10.40 13.94
CA GLU A 42 -14.66 -11.07 12.97
C GLU A 42 -14.75 -10.28 11.65
N GLU A 43 -14.92 -8.95 11.73
CA GLU A 43 -14.95 -8.07 10.55
C GLU A 43 -13.62 -8.10 9.80
N VAL A 44 -12.50 -8.00 10.52
CA VAL A 44 -11.15 -8.05 9.94
C VAL A 44 -10.90 -9.41 9.28
N ARG A 45 -11.33 -10.52 9.88
CA ARG A 45 -11.20 -11.86 9.28
C ARG A 45 -12.00 -11.99 7.99
N LYS A 46 -13.18 -11.37 7.91
CA LYS A 46 -14.01 -11.40 6.70
C LYS A 46 -13.38 -10.60 5.57
N ARG A 47 -12.81 -9.41 5.87
CA ARG A 47 -12.10 -8.58 4.89
C ARG A 47 -11.14 -7.63 5.59
N ASN A 48 -9.85 -7.97 5.59
CA ASN A 48 -8.80 -7.12 6.14
C ASN A 48 -8.31 -6.10 5.08
N PRO A 49 -8.45 -4.78 5.31
CA PRO A 49 -7.97 -3.75 4.38
C PRO A 49 -6.48 -3.88 4.03
N GLY A 50 -5.63 -4.26 4.99
CA GLY A 50 -4.19 -4.46 4.77
C GLY A 50 -3.88 -5.65 3.84
N MET A 51 -4.67 -6.73 3.94
CA MET A 51 -4.56 -7.84 2.99
C MET A 51 -5.01 -7.43 1.59
N VAL A 52 -6.10 -6.65 1.50
CA VAL A 52 -6.59 -6.14 0.22
C VAL A 52 -5.57 -5.19 -0.43
N ALA A 53 -4.98 -4.28 0.34
CA ALA A 53 -3.94 -3.36 -0.15
C ALA A 53 -2.73 -4.14 -0.72
N THR A 54 -2.27 -5.16 -0.01
CA THR A 54 -1.21 -6.07 -0.49
C THR A 54 -1.60 -6.77 -1.79
N ALA A 55 -2.81 -7.32 -1.87
CA ALA A 55 -3.28 -8.03 -3.05
C ALA A 55 -3.43 -7.12 -4.28
N ILE A 56 -3.82 -5.85 -4.08
CA ILE A 56 -3.96 -4.86 -5.16
C ILE A 56 -2.62 -4.66 -5.88
N HIS A 57 -1.49 -4.62 -5.16
CA HIS A 57 -0.18 -4.48 -5.77
C HIS A 57 0.16 -5.67 -6.67
N CYS A 58 -0.09 -6.90 -6.21
CA CYS A 58 0.13 -8.10 -7.01
C CYS A 58 -0.72 -8.11 -8.29
N VAL A 59 -2.01 -7.81 -8.18
CA VAL A 59 -2.92 -7.82 -9.34
C VAL A 59 -2.56 -6.70 -10.32
N SER A 60 -2.27 -5.51 -9.82
CA SER A 60 -1.92 -4.36 -10.66
C SER A 60 -0.55 -4.54 -11.33
N ALA A 61 0.35 -5.34 -10.74
CA ALA A 61 1.65 -5.66 -11.30
C ALA A 61 1.61 -6.63 -12.49
N ILE A 62 0.57 -7.48 -12.61
CA ILE A 62 0.45 -8.51 -13.66
C ILE A 62 0.83 -8.03 -15.07
N PRO A 63 0.22 -6.96 -15.63
CA PRO A 63 0.54 -6.53 -16.99
C PRO A 63 2.01 -6.11 -17.15
N TYR A 64 2.63 -5.55 -16.10
CA TYR A 64 4.02 -5.12 -16.13
C TYR A 64 4.97 -6.31 -16.05
N VAL A 65 4.65 -7.31 -15.22
CA VAL A 65 5.43 -8.55 -15.11
C VAL A 65 5.34 -9.37 -16.39
N CYS A 66 4.16 -9.49 -16.99
CA CYS A 66 3.97 -10.21 -18.25
C CYS A 66 4.73 -9.57 -19.43
N ALA A 67 4.95 -8.26 -19.40
CA ALA A 67 5.70 -7.53 -20.43
C ALA A 67 7.21 -7.44 -20.16
N ALA A 68 7.67 -7.89 -18.99
CA ALA A 68 9.08 -7.82 -18.61
C ALA A 68 9.91 -8.93 -19.27
N GLU A 69 11.19 -8.66 -19.47
CA GLU A 69 12.16 -9.67 -19.92
C GLU A 69 12.30 -10.80 -18.86
N PRO A 70 12.50 -12.07 -19.27
CA PRO A 70 12.65 -13.20 -18.36
C PRO A 70 13.71 -12.97 -17.26
N GLY A 71 13.51 -13.62 -16.11
CA GLY A 71 14.42 -13.55 -14.95
C GLY A 71 13.72 -13.08 -13.66
N ILE A 72 14.48 -12.97 -12.57
CA ILE A 72 14.00 -12.39 -11.31
C ILE A 72 13.99 -10.87 -11.46
N ARG A 73 12.82 -10.25 -11.28
CA ARG A 73 12.61 -8.80 -11.34
C ARG A 73 12.17 -8.28 -9.99
N THR A 74 12.59 -7.07 -9.66
CA THR A 74 12.20 -6.32 -8.46
C THR A 74 11.31 -5.13 -8.85
N TYR A 75 10.75 -4.43 -7.86
CA TYR A 75 9.99 -3.20 -8.10
C TYR A 75 10.80 -2.11 -8.83
N LEU A 76 12.12 -2.10 -8.72
CA LEU A 76 12.99 -1.13 -9.40
C LEU A 76 13.22 -1.46 -10.88
N ASP A 77 12.94 -2.71 -11.30
CA ASP A 77 13.08 -3.16 -12.68
C ASP A 77 11.79 -2.96 -13.50
N LEU A 78 10.69 -2.61 -12.84
CA LEU A 78 9.37 -2.47 -13.43
C LEU A 78 8.91 -1.00 -13.44
N PRO A 79 8.01 -0.60 -14.34
CA PRO A 79 7.34 0.69 -14.23
C PRO A 79 6.59 0.81 -12.89
N LEU A 80 6.37 2.04 -12.42
CA LEU A 80 5.56 2.30 -11.22
C LEU A 80 4.20 1.61 -11.34
N VAL A 81 3.92 0.71 -10.39
CA VAL A 81 2.66 -0.03 -10.34
C VAL A 81 1.55 0.91 -9.91
N ALA A 82 0.69 1.27 -10.85
CA ALA A 82 -0.47 2.11 -10.61
C ALA A 82 -1.76 1.29 -10.64
N GLY A 83 -2.70 1.63 -9.75
CA GLY A 83 -4.05 1.07 -9.80
C GLY A 83 -4.76 1.50 -11.09
N ARG A 84 -5.33 0.54 -11.82
CA ARG A 84 -6.19 0.81 -12.98
C ARG A 84 -7.62 0.45 -12.62
N ALA A 85 -8.56 1.30 -13.01
CA ALA A 85 -9.97 0.95 -12.93
C ALA A 85 -10.24 -0.29 -13.79
N ALA A 86 -11.20 -1.12 -13.37
CA ALA A 86 -11.67 -2.22 -14.21
C ALA A 86 -12.08 -1.65 -15.59
N PRO A 87 -11.84 -2.36 -16.71
CA PRO A 87 -12.07 -1.80 -18.05
C PRO A 87 -13.47 -1.20 -18.25
N GLN A 88 -14.51 -1.80 -17.66
CA GLN A 88 -15.89 -1.34 -17.68
C GLN A 88 -16.18 -0.08 -16.85
N LEU A 89 -15.26 0.29 -15.95
CA LEU A 89 -15.32 1.50 -15.12
C LEU A 89 -14.42 2.62 -15.66
N GLY A 90 -13.58 2.32 -16.66
CA GLY A 90 -12.82 3.35 -17.35
C GLY A 90 -13.75 4.22 -18.18
N ARG A 91 -13.70 5.55 -17.98
CA ARG A 91 -14.24 6.47 -18.99
C ARG A 91 -13.47 6.21 -20.27
N GLY A 92 -14.17 5.91 -21.35
CA GLY A 92 -13.57 5.62 -22.65
C GLY A 92 -12.66 6.77 -23.07
N ARG A 93 -11.35 6.55 -22.87
CA ARG A 93 -10.17 7.33 -23.28
C ARG A 93 -10.31 8.85 -23.22
#